data_AF-A0A453JTC6-F1
#
_entry.id   AF-A0A453JTC6-F1
#
_cell.length_a   1.000
_cell.length_b   1.000
_cell.length_c   1.000
_cell.angle_alpha   90.00
_cell.angle_beta   90.00
_cell.angle_gamma   90.00
#
_symmetry.space_group_name_H-M   'P 1'
#
loop_
_entity.id
_entity.type
_entity.pdbx_description
1 polymer ?
#
loop_
_entity_poly.entity_id
_entity_poly.type
_entity_poly.pdbx_seq_one_letter_code
_entity_poly.pdbx_strand_id
1 'polypeptide(L)'
;MCNEQNQYIEQGYADCHLPREDQIMRLRLPGKNDTWKAKLYVGDKVNGKFNALRRGWKKLVKDNKLQEGDMCLFELLKKRGGAHHECPHN
;
A
#
# COMPACT_ATOMS: atom_id res chain seq x y z
N MET A 1 6.24 -3.24 9.21
CA MET A 1 5.23 -3.51 10.26
C MET A 1 4.06 -2.58 10.07
N CYS A 2 2.84 -3.07 10.28
CA CYS A 2 1.63 -2.26 10.17
C CYS A 2 1.43 -1.41 11.42
N ASN A 3 1.05 -0.14 11.26
CA ASN A 3 0.75 0.76 12.38
C ASN A 3 -0.59 1.47 12.18
N GLU A 4 -1.13 2.03 13.25
CA GLU A 4 -2.47 2.63 13.24
C GLU A 4 -2.59 3.97 12.53
N GLN A 5 -1.49 4.64 12.18
CA GLN A 5 -1.51 6.00 11.65
C GLN A 5 -1.35 6.02 10.12
N ASN A 6 -0.18 5.62 9.64
CA ASN A 6 0.19 5.67 8.22
C ASN A 6 1.03 4.45 7.87
N GLN A 7 0.73 3.80 6.76
CA GLN A 7 1.56 2.72 6.24
C GLN A 7 2.55 3.26 5.22
N TYR A 8 3.83 3.34 5.60
CA TYR A 8 4.90 3.61 4.63
C TYR A 8 5.20 2.36 3.82
N ILE A 9 5.44 2.55 2.52
CA ILE A 9 5.79 1.48 1.59
C ILE A 9 7.27 1.62 1.24
N GLU A 10 7.95 0.49 1.17
CA GLU A 10 9.35 0.38 0.74
C GLU A 10 9.51 0.96 -0.68
N GLN A 11 10.61 1.67 -0.93
CA GLN A 11 10.77 2.46 -2.15
C GLN A 11 10.98 1.60 -3.39
N GLY A 12 11.79 0.54 -3.31
CA GLY A 12 12.01 -0.38 -4.43
C GLY A 12 10.70 -1.02 -4.90
N TYR A 13 9.88 -1.49 -3.96
CA TYR A 13 8.54 -1.99 -4.26
C TYR A 13 7.65 -0.89 -4.88
N ALA A 14 7.68 0.32 -4.32
CA ALA A 14 6.85 1.42 -4.79
C ALA A 14 7.21 1.84 -6.23
N ASP A 15 8.49 1.91 -6.57
CA ASP A 15 8.96 2.36 -7.88
C ASP A 15 8.53 1.44 -9.03
N CYS A 16 8.45 0.13 -8.79
CA CYS A 16 8.01 -0.82 -9.82
C CYS A 16 6.50 -0.99 -9.87
N HIS A 17 5.82 -0.94 -8.71
CA HIS A 17 4.47 -1.48 -8.57
C HIS A 17 3.43 -0.44 -8.17
N LEU A 18 3.85 0.68 -7.59
CA LEU A 18 2.92 1.71 -7.17
C LEU A 18 2.82 2.85 -8.20
N PRO A 19 1.67 3.51 -8.25
CA PRO A 19 1.52 4.72 -9.02
C PRO A 19 2.46 5.84 -8.55
N ARG A 20 2.88 6.68 -9.49
CA ARG A 20 3.78 7.81 -9.25
C ARG A 20 3.09 9.05 -8.69
N GLU A 21 1.77 9.03 -8.58
CA GLU A 21 0.95 10.16 -8.14
C GLU A 21 -0.05 9.74 -7.05
N ASP A 22 -0.47 10.73 -6.27
CA ASP A 22 -1.52 10.61 -5.27
C ASP A 22 -2.78 9.96 -5.84
N GLN A 23 -3.25 8.86 -5.25
CA GLN A 23 -4.52 8.26 -5.65
C GLN A 23 -5.21 7.44 -4.58
N ILE A 24 -6.47 7.10 -4.80
CA ILE A 24 -7.23 6.20 -3.93
C ILE A 24 -6.92 4.75 -4.30
N MET A 25 -6.25 4.04 -3.40
CA MET A 25 -6.05 2.60 -3.47
C MET A 25 -7.24 1.88 -2.86
N ARG A 26 -7.65 0.76 -3.48
CA ARG A 26 -8.64 -0.17 -2.93
C ARG A 26 -7.92 -1.39 -2.39
N LEU A 27 -8.08 -1.63 -1.10
CA LEU A 27 -7.50 -2.75 -0.37
C LEU A 27 -8.59 -3.78 -0.10
N ARG A 28 -8.28 -5.05 -0.27
CA ARG A 28 -9.18 -6.18 0.00
C ARG A 28 -8.44 -7.23 0.82
N LEU A 29 -9.16 -7.94 1.68
CA LEU A 29 -8.63 -9.14 2.32
C LEU A 29 -9.02 -10.39 1.54
N PRO A 30 -8.14 -11.40 1.45
CA PRO A 30 -8.51 -12.71 0.92
C PRO A 30 -9.71 -13.27 1.70
N GLY A 31 -10.72 -13.77 0.97
CA GLY A 31 -11.91 -14.38 1.58
C GLY A 31 -12.91 -13.40 2.21
N LYS A 32 -12.69 -12.08 2.13
CA LYS A 32 -13.70 -11.08 2.51
C LYS A 32 -14.15 -10.26 1.30
N ASN A 33 -15.43 -9.90 1.29
CA ASN A 33 -16.02 -9.03 0.28
C ASN A 33 -15.84 -7.53 0.60
N ASP A 34 -15.46 -7.21 1.83
CA ASP A 34 -15.20 -5.84 2.22
C ASP A 34 -14.00 -5.26 1.48
N THR A 35 -14.15 -4.00 1.07
CA THR A 35 -13.08 -3.23 0.46
C THR A 35 -12.89 -1.92 1.19
N TRP A 36 -11.64 -1.62 1.52
CA TRP A 36 -11.25 -0.37 2.15
C TRP A 36 -10.62 0.56 1.12
N LYS A 37 -10.96 1.83 1.20
CA LYS A 37 -10.32 2.88 0.42
C LYS A 37 -9.28 3.56 1.31
N ALA A 38 -8.03 3.64 0.82
CA ALA A 38 -6.97 4.40 1.46
C ALA A 38 -6.33 5.31 0.40
N LYS A 39 -5.94 6.53 0.78
CA LYS A 39 -5.23 7.42 -0.13
C LYS A 39 -3.74 7.09 -0.09
N LEU A 40 -3.18 6.70 -1.23
CA LEU A 40 -1.75 6.68 -1.46
C LEU A 40 -1.28 8.12 -1.62
N TYR A 41 -0.29 8.49 -0.81
CA TYR A 41 0.44 9.73 -0.92
C TYR A 41 1.81 9.46 -1.52
N VAL A 42 2.18 10.26 -2.51
CA VAL A 42 3.52 10.27 -3.11
C VAL A 42 4.13 11.64 -2.84
N GLY A 43 5.33 11.66 -2.29
CA GLY A 43 6.02 12.93 -2.02
C GLY A 43 7.51 12.74 -1.85
N ASP A 44 8.20 13.86 -1.64
CA ASP A 44 9.65 13.89 -1.48
C ASP A 44 10.05 14.03 0.00
N LYS A 45 11.18 13.44 0.34
CA LYS A 45 11.93 13.59 1.60
C LYS A 45 13.35 14.03 1.24
N VAL A 46 14.09 14.48 2.25
CA VAL A 46 15.50 14.92 2.11
C VAL A 46 16.37 13.87 1.39
N ASN A 47 16.09 12.58 1.58
CA ASN A 47 16.87 11.47 1.03
C ASN A 47 16.13 10.65 -0.05
N GLY A 48 15.16 11.25 -0.76
CA GLY A 48 14.47 10.59 -1.87
C GLY A 48 12.95 10.61 -1.72
N LYS A 49 12.26 9.76 -2.47
CA LYS A 49 10.79 9.72 -2.48
C LYS A 49 10.24 8.92 -1.30
N PHE A 50 8.97 9.12 -1.01
CA PHE A 50 8.22 8.26 -0.12
C PHE A 50 6.82 7.99 -0.66
N ASN A 51 6.35 6.78 -0.39
CA ASN A 51 4.99 6.36 -0.66
C ASN A 51 4.35 5.95 0.67
N ALA A 52 3.15 6.46 0.96
CA ALA A 52 2.43 6.09 2.17
C ALA A 52 0.93 5.97 1.94
N LEU A 53 0.32 4.88 2.42
CA LEU A 53 -1.13 4.80 2.57
C LEU A 53 -1.51 5.59 3.82
N ARG A 54 -2.30 6.65 3.60
CA ARG A 54 -2.91 7.46 4.66
C ARG A 54 -4.41 7.51 4.42
N ARG A 55 -5.13 8.33 5.21
CA ARG A 55 -6.57 8.63 5.08
C ARG A 55 -7.41 7.43 4.62
N GLY A 56 -7.89 6.64 5.58
CA GLY A 56 -8.63 5.39 5.34
C GLY A 56 -7.85 4.15 5.77
N TRP A 57 -6.51 4.23 5.80
CA TRP A 57 -5.64 3.18 6.36
C TRP A 57 -6.02 2.81 7.80
N LYS A 58 -6.15 3.81 8.69
CA LYS A 58 -6.56 3.59 10.10
C LYS A 58 -7.88 2.83 10.24
N LYS A 59 -8.83 3.05 9.31
CA LYS A 59 -10.11 2.32 9.31
C LYS A 59 -9.89 0.85 8.98
N LEU A 60 -9.06 0.54 7.98
CA LEU A 60 -8.69 -0.84 7.65
C LEU A 60 -8.04 -1.54 8.84
N VAL A 61 -7.09 -0.89 9.51
CA VAL A 61 -6.42 -1.43 10.71
C VAL A 61 -7.44 -1.79 11.78
N LYS A 62 -8.36 -0.87 12.11
CA LYS A 62 -9.39 -1.09 13.12
C LYS A 62 -10.39 -2.17 12.73
N ASP A 63 -10.93 -2.11 11.52
CA ASP A 63 -11.94 -3.07 11.03
C ASP A 63 -11.36 -4.50 10.99
N ASN A 64 -10.04 -4.63 10.83
CA ASN A 64 -9.34 -5.92 10.81
C ASN A 64 -8.57 -6.26 12.09
N LYS A 65 -8.68 -5.42 13.13
CA LYS A 65 -8.04 -5.61 14.45
C LYS A 65 -6.51 -5.83 14.35
N LEU A 66 -5.87 -5.19 13.38
CA LEU A 66 -4.42 -5.22 13.22
C LEU A 66 -3.76 -4.47 14.39
N GLN A 67 -2.71 -5.04 14.94
CA GLN A 67 -1.94 -4.49 16.06
C GLN A 67 -0.51 -4.16 15.63
N GLU A 68 0.17 -3.34 16.42
CA GLU A 68 1.59 -3.09 16.23
C GLU A 68 2.37 -4.40 16.38
N GLY A 69 3.24 -4.69 15.43
CA GLY A 69 3.93 -5.99 15.32
C GLY A 69 3.31 -6.92 14.28
N ASP A 70 2.06 -6.70 13.86
CA ASP A 70 1.48 -7.47 12.76
C ASP A 70 2.17 -7.13 11.43
N MET A 71 2.36 -8.18 10.63
CA MET A 71 2.88 -8.09 9.26
C MET A 71 1.73 -8.11 8.27
N CYS A 72 1.59 -7.04 7.49
CA CYS A 72 0.70 -7.06 6.32
C CYS A 72 1.53 -7.30 5.07
N LEU A 73 1.18 -8.34 4.32
CA LEU A 73 1.66 -8.55 2.97
C LEU A 73 0.68 -7.94 1.98
N PHE A 74 1.18 -7.13 1.04
CA PHE A 74 0.37 -6.53 0.00
C PHE A 74 0.70 -7.18 -1.33
N GLU A 75 -0.34 -7.58 -2.06
CA GLU A 75 -0.23 -8.03 -3.43
C GLU A 75 -0.95 -7.02 -4.33
N LEU A 76 -0.26 -6.52 -5.36
CA LEU A 76 -0.90 -5.66 -6.34
C LEU A 76 -1.78 -6.49 -7.28
N LEU A 77 -3.07 -6.18 -7.28
CA LEU A 77 -4.02 -6.84 -8.15
C LEU A 77 -3.95 -6.24 -9.55
N LYS A 78 -3.43 -7.02 -10.50
CA LYS A 78 -3.36 -6.61 -11.91
C LYS A 78 -4.76 -6.32 -12.45
N LYS A 79 -4.93 -5.17 -13.10
CA LYS A 79 -6.02 -5.04 -14.09
C LYS A 79 -5.69 -5.99 -15.24
N ARG A 80 -6.68 -6.74 -15.73
CA ARG A 80 -6.49 -7.65 -16.88
C ARG A 80 -5.82 -6.88 -18.02
N GLY A 81 -4.58 -7.24 -18.37
CA GLY A 81 -3.79 -6.60 -19.44
C GLY A 81 -2.57 -5.77 -19.01
N GLY A 82 -2.28 -5.59 -17.71
CA GLY A 82 -1.04 -4.94 -17.26
C GLY A 82 0.17 -5.88 -17.36
N ALA A 83 1.20 -5.46 -18.10
CA ALA A 83 2.47 -6.20 -18.23
C ALA A 83 3.07 -6.53 -16.86
N HIS A 84 3.65 -7.73 -16.73
CA HIS A 84 4.46 -8.08 -15.57
C HIS A 84 5.74 -7.25 -15.63
N HIS A 85 5.76 -6.11 -14.92
CA HIS A 85 7.03 -5.49 -14.59
C HIS A 85 7.57 -6.28 -13.40
N GLU A 86 8.42 -7.26 -13.68
CA GLU A 86 9.26 -7.87 -12.65
C GLU A 86 10.18 -6.76 -12.15
N CYS A 87 10.09 -6.41 -10.87
CA CYS A 87 11.17 -5.65 -10.26
C CYS A 87 12.45 -6.48 -10.42
N PRO A 88 13.56 -5.89 -10.85
CA PRO A 88 14.85 -6.53 -10.65
C PRO A 88 15.00 -6.74 -9.13
N HIS A 89 15.06 -8.00 -8.71
CA HIS A 89 15.43 -8.34 -7.34
C HIS A 89 16.87 -7.89 -7.13
N ASN A 90 17.11 -7.14 -6.07
CA ASN A 90 18.46 -6.89 -5.57
C ASN A 90 18.80 -7.93 -4.50
#